data_AF-R7A5Y8-F1
#
_entry.id   AF-R7A5Y8-F1
#
_cell.length_a   1.000
_cell.length_b   1.000
_cell.length_c   1.000
_cell.angle_alpha   90.00
_cell.angle_beta   90.00
_cell.angle_gamma   90.00
#
_symmetry.space_group_name_H-M   'P 1'
#
loop_
_entity.id
_entity.type
_entity.pdbx_description
1 polymer ?
#
loop_
_entity_poly.entity_id
_entity_poly.type
_entity_poly.pdbx_seq_one_letter_code
_entity_poly.pdbx_strand_id
1 'polypeptide(L)'
;MNNNSSRSGLFLMELIVSILFFSLAGAICVKLFVGSHLLSQKSVELNHSLEWCQNTAEIFYGCQGDETVMNEILQGDLSSDEEESTITVYLDQDFQPVSQADACSYVLYASITKNSPLLSCSVSVWKGDAVSSASSSIYDLTVTLYPQKENLYE
;
A
#
# COMPACT_ATOMS: atom_id res chain seq x y z
N MET A 1 0.87 -64.45 -39.43
CA MET A 1 0.19 -63.69 -38.36
C MET A 1 0.85 -62.32 -38.31
N ASN A 2 0.17 -61.29 -38.79
CA ASN A 2 0.77 -59.98 -39.06
C ASN A 2 0.72 -59.10 -37.80
N ASN A 3 1.89 -58.77 -37.23
CA ASN A 3 2.01 -58.00 -36.01
C ASN A 3 1.86 -56.49 -36.32
N ASN A 4 0.63 -56.04 -36.56
CA ASN A 4 0.29 -54.61 -36.75
C ASN A 4 0.15 -53.83 -35.42
N SER A 5 0.50 -54.44 -34.28
CA SER A 5 0.33 -53.86 -32.93
C SER A 5 1.32 -52.74 -32.59
N SER A 6 2.41 -52.58 -33.34
CA SER A 6 3.46 -51.58 -33.05
C SER A 6 3.11 -50.16 -33.53
N ARG A 7 2.26 -50.01 -34.56
CA ARG A 7 1.94 -48.68 -35.16
C ARG A 7 0.92 -47.88 -34.35
N SER A 8 -0.03 -48.55 -33.69
CA SER A 8 -1.01 -47.90 -32.80
C SER A 8 -0.38 -47.43 -31.48
N GLY A 9 0.65 -48.14 -30.97
CA GLY A 9 1.37 -47.72 -29.76
C GLY A 9 2.17 -46.43 -29.95
N LEU A 10 2.76 -46.25 -31.14
CA LEU A 10 3.51 -45.03 -31.49
C LEU A 10 2.60 -43.79 -31.58
N PHE A 11 1.43 -43.92 -32.22
CA PHE A 11 0.45 -42.82 -32.28
C PHE A 11 -0.10 -42.46 -30.91
N LEU A 12 -0.37 -43.48 -30.06
CA LEU A 12 -0.84 -43.27 -28.70
C LEU A 12 0.23 -42.58 -27.83
N MET A 13 1.50 -42.96 -27.98
CA MET A 13 2.62 -42.32 -27.28
C MET A 13 2.75 -40.84 -27.66
N GLU A 14 2.66 -40.51 -28.95
CA GLU A 14 2.72 -39.13 -29.45
C GLU A 14 1.58 -38.28 -28.87
N LEU A 15 0.35 -38.81 -28.88
CA LEU A 15 -0.80 -38.12 -28.31
C LEU A 15 -0.64 -37.84 -26.82
N ILE A 16 -0.15 -38.82 -26.04
CA ILE A 16 0.11 -38.63 -24.61
C ILE A 16 1.16 -37.54 -24.39
N VAL A 17 2.27 -37.56 -25.15
CA VAL A 17 3.31 -36.53 -25.03
C VAL A 17 2.78 -35.14 -25.39
N SER A 18 1.97 -35.00 -26.45
CA SER A 18 1.33 -33.73 -26.81
C SER A 18 0.39 -33.21 -25.72
N ILE A 19 -0.43 -34.08 -25.13
CA ILE A 19 -1.35 -33.68 -24.04
C ILE A 19 -0.56 -33.29 -22.79
N LEU A 20 0.51 -34.01 -22.45
CA LEU A 20 1.38 -33.67 -21.32
C LEU A 20 2.08 -32.31 -21.52
N PHE A 21 2.60 -32.05 -22.72
CA PHE A 21 3.21 -30.76 -23.04
C PHE A 21 2.20 -29.62 -22.98
N PHE A 22 1.01 -29.81 -23.55
CA PHE A 22 -0.07 -28.83 -23.49
C PHE A 22 -0.53 -28.58 -22.04
N SER A 23 -0.62 -29.64 -21.23
CA SER A 23 -0.97 -29.52 -19.81
C SER A 23 0.09 -28.75 -19.02
N LEU A 24 1.38 -29.01 -19.27
CA LEU A 24 2.48 -28.27 -18.64
C LEU A 24 2.47 -26.79 -19.03
N ALA A 25 2.32 -26.51 -20.33
CA ALA A 25 2.20 -25.14 -20.83
C ALA A 25 1.00 -24.42 -20.19
N GLY A 26 -0.17 -25.07 -20.14
CA GLY A 26 -1.36 -24.54 -19.47
C GLY A 26 -1.13 -24.19 -17.99
N ALA A 27 -0.44 -25.07 -17.24
CA ALA A 27 -0.09 -24.80 -15.85
C ALA A 27 0.84 -23.58 -15.70
N ILE A 28 1.82 -23.40 -16.59
CA ILE A 28 2.71 -22.23 -16.57
C ILE A 28 1.92 -20.96 -16.90
N CYS A 29 1.06 -20.99 -17.91
CA CYS A 29 0.23 -19.84 -18.30
C CYS A 29 -0.66 -19.37 -17.15
N VAL A 30 -1.34 -20.28 -16.44
CA VAL A 30 -2.17 -19.92 -15.28
C VAL A 30 -1.32 -19.35 -14.14
N LYS A 31 -0.14 -19.92 -13.86
CA LYS A 31 0.78 -19.38 -12.84
C LYS A 31 1.23 -17.97 -13.17
N LEU A 32 1.61 -17.70 -14.41
CA LEU A 32 2.01 -16.36 -14.86
C LEU A 32 0.86 -15.38 -14.73
N PHE A 33 -0.35 -15.78 -15.13
CA PHE A 33 -1.54 -14.94 -15.03
C PHE A 33 -1.88 -14.57 -13.58
N VAL A 34 -1.93 -15.56 -12.68
CA VAL A 34 -2.16 -15.31 -11.25
C VAL A 34 -1.05 -14.44 -10.66
N GLY A 35 0.21 -14.69 -11.03
CA GLY A 35 1.34 -13.88 -10.59
C GLY A 35 1.23 -12.42 -11.03
N SER A 36 0.90 -12.17 -12.30
CA SER A 36 0.69 -10.80 -12.81
C SER A 36 -0.49 -10.10 -12.14
N HIS A 37 -1.55 -10.84 -11.83
CA HIS A 37 -2.73 -10.28 -11.19
C HIS A 37 -2.42 -9.84 -9.75
N LEU A 38 -1.73 -10.69 -8.98
CA LEU A 38 -1.28 -10.34 -7.63
C LEU A 38 -0.30 -9.18 -7.62
N LEU A 39 0.63 -9.13 -8.59
CA LEU A 39 1.56 -8.02 -8.72
C LEU A 39 0.83 -6.71 -9.05
N SER A 40 -0.17 -6.78 -9.93
CA SER A 40 -1.00 -5.62 -10.27
C SER A 40 -1.76 -5.09 -9.04
N GLN A 41 -2.36 -5.98 -8.23
CA GLN A 41 -3.03 -5.56 -7.00
C GLN A 41 -2.08 -4.86 -6.04
N LYS A 42 -0.88 -5.43 -5.80
CA LYS A 42 0.14 -4.79 -4.96
C LYS A 42 0.59 -3.43 -5.48
N SER A 43 0.70 -3.27 -6.80
CA SER A 43 1.05 -1.99 -7.42
C SER A 43 -0.03 -0.94 -7.21
N VAL A 44 -1.31 -1.34 -7.26
CA VAL A 44 -2.45 -0.44 -7.00
C VAL A 44 -2.46 -0.02 -5.53
N GLU A 45 -2.31 -0.98 -4.61
CA GLU A 45 -2.22 -0.71 -3.17
C GLU A 45 -1.07 0.27 -2.85
N LEU A 46 0.12 0.03 -3.41
CA LEU A 46 1.28 0.90 -3.25
C LEU A 46 1.04 2.30 -3.82
N ASN A 47 0.46 2.41 -5.02
CA ASN A 47 0.23 3.71 -5.66
C ASN A 47 -0.73 4.58 -4.83
N HIS A 48 -1.85 4.02 -4.38
CA HIS A 48 -2.77 4.76 -3.52
C HIS A 48 -2.16 5.11 -2.17
N SER A 49 -1.37 4.20 -1.58
CA SER A 49 -0.68 4.48 -0.31
C SER A 49 0.33 5.63 -0.47
N LEU A 50 1.04 5.67 -1.59
CA LEU A 50 1.97 6.74 -1.95
C LEU A 50 1.24 8.06 -2.19
N GLU A 51 0.13 8.05 -2.93
CA GLU A 51 -0.71 9.24 -3.15
C GLU A 51 -1.21 9.84 -1.83
N TRP A 52 -1.70 9.00 -0.92
CA TRP A 52 -2.12 9.44 0.42
C TRP A 52 -0.97 10.02 1.23
N CYS A 53 0.20 9.35 1.25
CA CYS A 53 1.38 9.88 1.95
C CYS A 53 1.85 11.22 1.38
N GLN A 54 1.89 11.35 0.05
CA GLN A 54 2.30 12.58 -0.62
C GLN A 54 1.32 13.72 -0.38
N ASN A 55 0.02 13.48 -0.54
CA ASN A 55 -1.01 14.46 -0.24
C ASN A 55 -0.92 14.92 1.22
N THR A 56 -0.75 13.99 2.15
CA THR A 56 -0.57 14.30 3.57
C THR A 56 0.68 15.14 3.84
N ALA A 57 1.78 14.83 3.17
CA ALA A 57 3.00 15.64 3.26
C ALA A 57 2.82 17.05 2.67
N GLU A 58 2.10 17.18 1.56
CA GLU A 58 1.77 18.49 0.97
C GLU A 58 0.88 19.31 1.90
N ILE A 59 -0.11 18.68 2.54
CA ILE A 59 -0.94 19.32 3.57
C ILE A 59 -0.06 19.77 4.75
N PHE A 60 0.85 18.92 5.22
CA PHE A 60 1.79 19.26 6.29
C PHE A 60 2.64 20.50 5.93
N TYR A 61 3.16 20.57 4.71
CA TYR A 61 3.89 21.75 4.22
C TYR A 61 2.97 22.98 4.09
N GLY A 62 1.76 22.82 3.55
CA GLY A 62 0.79 23.90 3.36
C GLY A 62 0.28 24.50 4.68
N CYS A 63 0.17 23.68 5.73
CA CYS A 63 -0.25 24.10 7.06
C CYS A 63 0.93 24.50 7.96
N GLN A 64 2.16 24.51 7.45
CA GLN A 64 3.39 24.79 8.21
C GLN A 64 3.54 23.93 9.48
N GLY A 65 3.04 22.69 9.43
CA GLY A 65 3.06 21.76 10.55
C GLY A 65 2.02 22.00 11.64
N ASP A 66 0.97 22.79 11.37
CA ASP A 66 -0.19 22.90 12.26
C ASP A 66 -1.03 21.61 12.23
N GLU A 67 -0.99 20.85 13.34
CA GLU A 67 -1.71 19.58 13.51
C GLU A 67 -3.24 19.74 13.49
N THR A 68 -3.77 20.88 13.91
CA THR A 68 -5.22 21.10 13.98
C THR A 68 -5.76 21.31 12.57
N VAL A 69 -5.13 22.20 11.80
CA VAL A 69 -5.52 22.47 10.41
C VAL A 69 -5.32 21.22 9.55
N MET A 70 -4.23 20.49 9.78
CA MET A 70 -3.98 19.22 9.07
C MET A 70 -5.07 18.19 9.36
N ASN A 71 -5.51 18.05 10.61
CA ASN A 71 -6.60 17.14 10.97
C ASN A 71 -7.94 17.55 10.36
N GLU A 72 -8.25 18.86 10.31
CA GLU A 72 -9.47 19.37 9.68
C GLU A 72 -9.54 19.01 8.18
N ILE A 73 -8.41 19.12 7.46
CA ILE A 73 -8.34 18.78 6.03
C ILE A 73 -8.44 17.27 5.81
N LEU A 74 -7.71 16.49 6.61
CA LEU A 74 -7.69 15.03 6.49
C LEU A 74 -8.97 14.36 7.02
N GLN A 75 -9.76 15.08 7.82
CA GLN A 75 -10.95 14.56 8.50
C GLN A 75 -10.62 13.29 9.30
N GLY A 76 -9.46 13.29 9.95
CA GLY A 76 -8.94 12.17 10.73
C GLY A 76 -9.30 12.25 12.22
N ASP A 77 -8.74 11.30 12.96
CA ASP A 77 -8.73 11.30 14.42
C ASP A 77 -7.36 11.80 14.92
N LEU A 78 -7.37 12.93 15.62
CA LEU A 78 -6.17 13.57 16.16
C LEU A 78 -5.94 13.13 17.60
N SER A 79 -4.79 12.51 17.83
CA SER A 79 -4.26 12.21 19.16
C SER A 79 -2.98 13.02 19.37
N SER A 80 -3.02 13.99 20.28
CA SER A 80 -1.86 14.84 20.61
C SER A 80 -1.34 14.54 22.01
N ASP A 81 -0.05 14.22 22.10
CA ASP A 81 0.74 14.17 23.33
C ASP A 81 1.65 15.42 23.43
N GLU A 82 2.42 15.55 24.53
CA GLU A 82 3.24 16.76 24.80
C GLU A 82 4.31 17.04 23.71
N GLU A 83 4.82 16.00 23.04
CA GLU A 83 5.93 16.11 22.07
C GLU A 83 5.58 15.64 20.65
N GLU A 84 4.48 14.90 20.50
CA GLU A 84 4.10 14.23 19.26
C GLU A 84 2.58 14.32 19.04
N SER A 85 2.16 14.59 17.80
CA SER A 85 0.75 14.56 17.40
C SER A 85 0.55 13.56 16.29
N THR A 86 -0.34 12.59 16.48
CA THR A 86 -0.66 11.57 15.50
C THR A 86 -2.07 11.78 14.97
N ILE A 87 -2.19 11.88 13.65
CA ILE A 87 -3.47 11.89 12.93
C ILE A 87 -3.67 10.52 12.30
N THR A 88 -4.83 9.93 12.56
CA THR A 88 -5.21 8.61 12.03
C THR A 88 -6.38 8.77 11.05
N VAL A 89 -6.25 8.24 9.83
CA VAL A 89 -7.33 8.19 8.85
C VAL A 89 -7.61 6.74 8.47
N TYR A 90 -8.87 6.32 8.64
CA TYR A 90 -9.33 4.99 8.27
C TYR A 90 -9.82 4.98 6.83
N LEU A 91 -9.40 3.98 6.07
CA LEU A 91 -9.70 3.84 4.65
C LEU A 91 -10.35 2.48 4.35
N ASP A 92 -11.30 2.45 3.41
CA ASP A 92 -11.90 1.21 2.90
C ASP A 92 -11.02 0.53 1.83
N GLN A 93 -11.54 -0.52 1.18
CA GLN A 93 -10.81 -1.27 0.14
C GLN A 93 -10.50 -0.44 -1.12
N ASP A 94 -11.27 0.63 -1.35
CA ASP A 94 -11.14 1.55 -2.47
C ASP A 94 -10.36 2.82 -2.09
N PHE A 95 -9.65 2.77 -0.94
CA PHE A 95 -8.87 3.89 -0.39
C PHE A 95 -9.71 5.15 -0.15
N GLN A 96 -11.00 5.00 0.15
CA GLN A 96 -11.89 6.09 0.54
C GLN A 96 -11.96 6.24 2.06
N PRO A 97 -12.02 7.48 2.59
CA PRO A 97 -12.10 7.72 4.02
C PRO A 97 -13.40 7.18 4.62
N VAL A 98 -13.28 6.46 5.74
CA VAL A 98 -14.40 5.92 6.50
C VAL A 98 -14.35 6.39 7.95
N SER A 99 -15.52 6.64 8.55
CA SER A 99 -15.59 7.15 9.93
C SER A 99 -15.44 6.07 11.01
N GLN A 100 -15.51 4.79 10.64
CA GLN A 100 -15.49 3.67 11.59
C GLN A 100 -14.26 2.80 11.39
N ALA A 101 -13.49 2.59 12.45
CA ALA A 101 -12.33 1.70 12.46
C ALA A 101 -12.70 0.24 12.10
N ASP A 102 -13.87 -0.24 12.54
CA ASP A 102 -14.31 -1.62 12.28
C ASP A 102 -14.52 -1.95 10.79
N ALA A 103 -14.76 -0.93 9.96
CA ALA A 103 -14.96 -1.08 8.52
C ALA A 103 -13.68 -0.85 7.71
N CYS A 104 -12.56 -0.53 8.38
CA CYS A 104 -11.32 -0.17 7.68
C CYS A 104 -10.62 -1.39 7.07
N SER A 105 -10.07 -1.18 5.88
CA SER A 105 -9.15 -2.13 5.23
C SER A 105 -7.72 -1.60 5.19
N TYR A 106 -7.54 -0.27 5.27
CA TYR A 106 -6.25 0.37 5.39
C TYR A 106 -6.31 1.52 6.41
N VAL A 107 -5.16 1.87 6.97
CA VAL A 107 -5.03 2.97 7.93
C VAL A 107 -3.82 3.82 7.57
N LEU A 108 -4.03 5.13 7.52
CA LEU A 108 -2.99 6.14 7.39
C LEU A 108 -2.67 6.69 8.77
N TYR A 109 -1.39 6.70 9.15
CA TYR A 109 -0.88 7.40 10.32
C TYR A 109 0.03 8.53 9.87
N ALA A 110 -0.24 9.74 10.35
CA ALA A 110 0.64 10.89 10.22
C ALA A 110 1.07 11.34 11.61
N SER A 111 2.30 11.00 11.99
CA SER A 111 2.92 11.46 13.23
C SER A 111 3.71 12.74 12.96
N ILE A 112 3.47 13.77 13.77
CA ILE A 112 4.14 15.05 13.73
C ILE A 112 4.97 15.17 15.01
N THR A 113 6.29 15.21 14.87
CA THR A 113 7.23 15.39 15.97
C THR A 113 7.79 16.80 15.95
N LYS A 114 7.65 17.52 17.05
CA LYS A 114 8.14 18.90 17.21
C LYS A 114 9.54 18.88 17.82
N ASN A 115 10.59 18.88 17.00
CA ASN A 115 11.98 18.89 17.46
C ASN A 115 12.68 20.20 17.12
N SER A 116 12.43 21.25 17.92
CA SER A 116 12.92 22.61 17.66
C SER A 116 14.42 22.66 17.31
N PRO A 117 14.83 23.27 16.17
CA PRO A 117 14.04 24.16 15.30
C PRO A 117 13.30 23.44 14.15
N LEU A 118 13.26 22.12 14.12
CA LEU A 118 12.70 21.30 13.04
C LEU A 118 11.31 20.75 13.41
N LEU A 119 10.41 20.72 12.43
CA LEU A 119 9.20 19.91 12.50
C LEU A 119 9.35 18.73 11.56
N SER A 120 9.14 17.52 12.06
CA SER A 120 9.17 16.31 11.24
C SER A 120 7.78 15.70 11.20
N CYS A 121 7.35 15.25 10.02
CA CYS A 121 6.13 14.48 9.87
C CYS A 121 6.47 13.12 9.24
N SER A 122 6.14 12.04 9.93
CA SER A 122 6.25 10.68 9.43
C SER A 122 4.86 10.17 9.07
N VAL A 123 4.64 9.91 7.79
CA VAL A 123 3.39 9.42 7.25
C VAL A 123 3.57 7.97 6.83
N SER A 124 2.65 7.09 7.22
CA SER A 124 2.71 5.67 6.88
C SER A 124 1.32 5.11 6.62
N VAL A 125 1.21 4.20 5.64
CA VAL A 125 -0.04 3.50 5.31
C VAL A 125 0.12 2.01 5.58
N TRP A 126 -0.88 1.45 6.25
CA TRP A 126 -0.91 0.07 6.72
C TRP A 126 -2.15 -0.64 6.20
N LYS A 127 -2.03 -1.96 6.01
CA LYS A 127 -3.17 -2.83 5.68
C LYS A 127 -3.79 -3.38 6.97
N GLY A 128 -5.07 -3.11 7.20
CA GLY A 128 -5.82 -3.46 8.41
C GLY A 128 -5.48 -2.59 9.63
N ASP A 129 -6.07 -2.92 10.77
CA ASP A 129 -6.02 -2.15 12.03
C ASP A 129 -4.75 -2.43 12.88
N ALA A 130 -3.58 -2.55 12.24
CA ALA A 130 -2.43 -3.10 12.93
C ALA A 130 -1.12 -2.36 12.68
N VAL A 131 -0.89 -1.34 13.50
CA VAL A 131 0.42 -1.10 14.16
C VAL A 131 0.72 -2.28 15.10
N SER A 132 0.69 -3.51 14.57
CA SER A 132 1.16 -4.70 15.28
C SER A 132 2.56 -4.97 14.78
N SER A 133 3.50 -5.17 15.71
CA SER A 133 4.96 -5.14 15.53
C SER A 133 5.54 -6.18 14.54
N ALA A 134 4.69 -6.87 13.76
CA ALA A 134 5.05 -7.87 12.76
C ALA A 134 4.60 -7.51 11.33
N SER A 135 3.73 -6.52 11.14
CA SER A 135 3.38 -6.03 9.80
C SER A 135 4.39 -4.99 9.33
N SER A 136 4.64 -4.93 8.02
CA SER A 136 5.39 -3.82 7.41
C SER A 136 4.37 -2.83 6.83
N SER A 137 4.70 -1.54 6.89
CA SER A 137 3.97 -0.50 6.14
C SER A 137 3.94 -0.86 4.65
N ILE A 138 2.83 -0.55 3.97
CA ILE A 138 2.77 -0.63 2.51
C ILE A 138 3.71 0.43 1.92
N TYR A 139 3.66 1.62 2.52
CA TYR A 139 4.50 2.74 2.17
C TYR A 139 4.66 3.65 3.39
N ASP A 140 5.83 4.24 3.52
CA ASP A 140 6.16 5.24 4.52
C ASP A 140 6.96 6.38 3.88
N LEU A 141 6.73 7.58 4.39
CA LEU A 141 7.33 8.81 3.94
C LEU A 141 7.57 9.70 5.16
N THR A 142 8.82 10.11 5.35
CA THR A 142 9.16 11.13 6.35
C THR A 142 9.53 12.43 5.66
N VAL A 143 8.87 13.51 6.05
CA VAL A 143 9.16 14.86 5.59
C VAL A 143 9.57 15.74 6.76
N THR A 144 10.36 16.76 6.45
CA THR A 144 10.86 17.71 7.44
C THR A 144 10.60 19.13 6.95
N LEU A 145 10.07 19.96 7.83
CA LEU A 145 9.83 21.36 7.63
C LEU A 145 10.82 22.17 8.48
N TYR A 146 11.48 23.12 7.83
CA TYR A 146 12.17 24.20 8.52
C TYR A 146 11.19 25.38 8.64
N PRO A 147 10.63 25.66 9.82
CA PRO A 147 9.76 26.81 10.02
C PRO A 147 10.55 28.08 9.69
N GLN A 148 10.12 28.80 8.66
CA GLN A 148 10.70 30.10 8.35
C GLN A 148 10.26 31.04 9.46
N LYS A 149 11.22 31.62 10.20
CA LYS A 149 10.93 32.77 11.06
C LYS A 149 10.45 33.88 10.13
N GLU A 150 9.14 34.08 10.08
CA GLU A 150 8.57 35.25 9.44
C GLU A 150 9.27 36.47 10.03
N ASN A 151 9.94 37.23 9.16
CA ASN A 151 10.64 38.44 9.56
C ASN A 151 9.58 39.42 10.06
N LEU A 152 9.39 39.47 11.38
CA LEU A 152 8.71 40.55 12.10
C LEU A 152 9.55 41.83 11.94
N TYR A 153 9.47 42.41 10.75
CA TYR A 153 9.71 43.82 10.50
C TYR A 153 8.45 44.38 9.86
N GLU A 154 7.49 44.72 10.71
CA GLU A 154 6.65 45.92 10.61
C GLU A 154 6.01 46.23 11.96
#